data_AF-A0AA97MX72-F1
#
_entry.id   AF-A0AA97MX72-F1
#
_cell.length_a   1.000
_cell.length_b   1.000
_cell.length_c   1.000
_cell.angle_alpha   90.00
_cell.angle_beta   90.00
_cell.angle_gamma   90.00
#
_symmetry.space_group_name_H-M   'P 1'
#
loop_
_entity.id
_entity.type
_entity.pdbx_description
1 polymer ?
#
loop_
_entity_poly.entity_id
_entity_poly.type
_entity_poly.pdbx_seq_one_letter_code
_entity_poly.pdbx_strand_id
1 'polypeptide(L)'
;LLELSTYGLLLYWTVHYFGLEVNWDKKLLDSKVAFTYHEFTTWLRTVTLPLVGVAFLSLSWEILVAMYRCACVRGCFWKLWATLQWAIMATATVGLFAVSLVPFTYIDHESNGKLWPGIHQMFGAVERFQVVNSYGLFRRMTGVGGRPEVVLEGSYDGHSWTEIEFMYKPGNVSAAPAVVAPHQPRLDWQLWFAALGPHQGSPWFSSLVQRLLQGQPD
;
A
#
# COMPACT_ATOMS: atom_id res chain seq x y z
N LEU A 1 -24.83 -18.55 1.79
CA LEU A 1 -23.88 -19.69 1.68
C LEU A 1 -22.52 -19.24 1.14
N LEU A 2 -22.46 -18.56 0.00
CA LEU A 2 -21.20 -18.03 -0.57
C LEU A 2 -20.46 -17.12 0.43
N GLU A 3 -21.13 -16.13 1.00
CA GLU A 3 -20.52 -15.19 1.95
C GLU A 3 -19.96 -15.89 3.20
N LEU A 4 -20.73 -16.81 3.80
CA LEU A 4 -20.26 -17.62 4.94
C LEU A 4 -19.03 -18.45 4.58
N SER A 5 -18.98 -19.02 3.37
CA SER A 5 -17.80 -19.76 2.91
C SER A 5 -16.58 -18.84 2.71
N THR A 6 -16.79 -17.62 2.22
CA THR A 6 -15.74 -16.62 2.06
C THR A 6 -15.15 -16.23 3.42
N TYR A 7 -16.01 -15.92 4.41
CA TYR A 7 -15.56 -15.60 5.76
C TYR A 7 -14.86 -16.79 6.43
N GLY A 8 -15.37 -18.01 6.25
CA GLY A 8 -14.73 -19.21 6.78
C GLY A 8 -13.33 -19.45 6.21
N LEU A 9 -13.18 -19.31 4.89
CA LEU A 9 -11.87 -19.43 4.22
C LEU A 9 -10.91 -18.32 4.65
N LEU A 10 -11.39 -17.07 4.73
CA LEU A 10 -10.58 -15.94 5.20
C LEU A 10 -10.06 -16.18 6.61
N LEU A 11 -10.92 -16.63 7.53
CA LEU A 11 -10.53 -16.93 8.90
C LEU A 11 -9.51 -18.08 8.93
N TYR A 12 -9.79 -19.17 8.23
CA TYR A 12 -8.90 -20.33 8.16
C TYR A 12 -7.50 -19.93 7.67
N TRP A 13 -7.40 -19.21 6.56
CA TRP A 13 -6.11 -18.79 6.01
C TRP A 13 -5.41 -17.76 6.87
N THR A 14 -6.16 -16.89 7.56
CA THR A 14 -5.57 -15.92 8.49
C THR A 14 -4.95 -16.65 9.68
N VAL A 15 -5.66 -17.62 10.27
CA VAL A 15 -5.11 -18.46 11.35
C VAL A 15 -3.88 -19.23 10.88
N HIS A 16 -3.94 -19.81 9.67
CA HIS A 16 -2.85 -20.60 9.11
C HIS A 16 -1.58 -19.77 8.81
N TYR A 17 -1.72 -18.64 8.10
CA TYR A 17 -0.57 -17.83 7.65
C TYR A 17 -0.06 -16.83 8.68
N PHE A 18 -0.89 -16.42 9.65
CA PHE A 18 -0.49 -15.51 10.73
C PHE A 18 -0.40 -16.17 12.10
N GLY A 19 -0.43 -17.52 12.12
CA GLY A 19 -0.17 -18.33 13.31
C GLY A 19 -0.93 -17.85 14.53
N LEU A 20 -2.23 -17.57 14.35
CA LEU A 20 -3.05 -16.96 15.40
C LEU A 20 -3.34 -17.99 16.48
N GLU A 21 -2.83 -17.74 17.68
CA GLU A 21 -3.02 -18.59 18.85
C GLU A 21 -3.67 -17.75 19.98
N VAL A 22 -4.73 -18.29 20.59
CA VAL A 22 -5.40 -17.62 21.72
C VAL A 22 -4.79 -18.12 23.02
N ASN A 23 -4.06 -17.24 23.71
CA ASN A 23 -3.51 -17.51 25.02
C ASN A 23 -4.55 -17.15 26.09
N TRP A 24 -5.36 -18.15 26.49
CA TRP A 24 -6.46 -17.96 27.44
C TRP A 24 -5.99 -17.52 28.83
N ASP A 25 -4.81 -17.96 29.27
CA ASP A 25 -4.26 -17.61 30.58
C ASP A 25 -3.90 -16.12 30.66
N LYS A 26 -3.30 -15.58 29.59
CA LYS A 26 -2.92 -14.17 29.50
C LYS A 26 -4.04 -13.28 28.94
N LYS A 27 -5.12 -13.87 28.41
CA LYS A 27 -6.16 -13.19 27.61
C LYS A 27 -5.56 -12.39 26.44
N LEU A 28 -4.51 -12.93 25.82
CA LEU A 28 -3.81 -12.31 24.69
C LEU A 28 -3.97 -13.15 23.43
N LEU A 29 -3.92 -12.48 22.27
CA LEU A 29 -3.88 -13.10 20.96
C LEU A 29 -2.42 -13.04 20.46
N ASP A 30 -1.77 -14.18 20.42
CA ASP A 30 -0.42 -14.31 19.88
C ASP A 30 -0.51 -14.48 18.36
N SER A 31 0.34 -13.78 17.62
CA SER A 31 0.41 -13.87 16.16
C SER A 31 1.85 -13.88 15.70
N LYS A 32 2.15 -14.77 14.75
CA LYS A 32 3.45 -14.82 14.07
C LYS A 32 3.25 -15.08 12.59
N VAL A 33 4.02 -14.40 11.76
CA VAL A 33 4.03 -14.68 10.32
C VAL A 33 4.55 -16.11 10.13
N ALA A 34 3.68 -16.99 9.65
CA ALA A 34 3.93 -18.44 9.53
C ALA A 34 4.45 -18.84 8.14
N PHE A 35 4.87 -17.87 7.33
CA PHE A 35 5.49 -18.08 6.03
C PHE A 35 6.81 -17.33 5.93
N THR A 36 7.72 -17.87 5.14
CA THR A 36 9.03 -17.27 4.86
C THR A 36 8.94 -16.24 3.75
N TYR A 37 9.93 -15.36 3.68
CA TYR A 37 10.08 -14.42 2.55
C TYR A 37 10.14 -15.15 1.19
N HIS A 38 10.76 -16.33 1.15
CA HIS A 38 10.87 -17.12 -0.07
C HIS A 38 9.53 -17.70 -0.52
N GLU A 39 8.72 -18.22 0.42
CA GLU A 39 7.37 -18.71 0.11
C GLU A 39 6.47 -17.57 -0.37
N PHE A 40 6.54 -16.41 0.28
CA PHE A 40 5.77 -15.23 -0.11
C PHE A 40 6.11 -14.75 -1.53
N THR A 41 7.41 -14.61 -1.83
CA THR A 41 7.87 -14.19 -3.17
C THR A 41 7.54 -15.21 -4.25
N THR A 42 7.64 -16.51 -3.94
CA THR A 42 7.23 -17.60 -4.84
C THR A 42 5.73 -17.56 -5.11
N TRP A 43 4.92 -17.33 -4.07
CA TRP A 43 3.48 -17.17 -4.22
C TRP A 43 3.12 -15.96 -5.10
N LEU A 44 3.73 -14.81 -4.84
CA LEU A 44 3.53 -13.61 -5.67
C LEU A 44 3.84 -13.87 -7.13
N ARG A 45 4.99 -14.49 -7.44
CA ARG A 45 5.35 -14.87 -8.80
C ARG A 45 4.32 -15.79 -9.46
N THR A 46 3.82 -16.76 -8.69
CA THR A 46 2.85 -17.75 -9.17
C THR A 46 1.51 -17.08 -9.51
N VAL A 47 1.07 -16.10 -8.71
CA VAL A 47 -0.26 -15.50 -8.82
C VAL A 47 -0.31 -14.27 -9.73
N THR A 48 0.78 -13.50 -9.84
CA THR A 48 0.79 -12.20 -10.54
C THR A 48 0.39 -12.32 -12.03
N LEU A 49 1.02 -13.23 -12.78
CA LEU A 49 0.72 -13.39 -14.21
C LEU A 49 -0.66 -14.00 -14.48
N PRO A 50 -1.12 -15.05 -13.75
CA PRO A 50 -2.50 -15.51 -13.85
C PRO A 50 -3.54 -14.42 -13.58
N LEU A 51 -3.31 -13.53 -12.61
CA LEU A 51 -4.20 -12.39 -12.38
C LEU A 51 -4.27 -11.44 -13.57
N VAL A 52 -3.13 -11.17 -14.23
CA VAL A 52 -3.12 -10.41 -15.49
C VAL A 52 -3.95 -11.13 -16.56
N GLY A 53 -3.84 -12.46 -16.66
CA GLY A 53 -4.65 -13.27 -17.57
C GLY A 53 -6.15 -13.18 -17.28
N VAL A 54 -6.56 -13.31 -16.02
CA VAL A 54 -7.95 -13.16 -15.59
C VAL A 54 -8.48 -11.76 -15.91
N ALA A 55 -7.69 -10.73 -15.64
CA ALA A 55 -8.05 -9.35 -15.94
C ALA A 55 -8.18 -9.11 -17.45
N PHE A 56 -7.30 -9.69 -18.26
CA PHE A 56 -7.38 -9.64 -19.72
C PHE A 56 -8.63 -10.34 -20.25
N LEU A 57 -8.98 -11.52 -19.73
CA LEU A 57 -10.20 -12.24 -20.10
C LEU A 57 -11.45 -11.43 -19.73
N SER A 58 -11.47 -10.83 -18.55
CA SER A 58 -12.56 -9.95 -18.10
C SER A 58 -12.72 -8.73 -19.02
N LEU A 59 -11.62 -8.02 -19.32
CA LEU A 59 -11.64 -6.89 -20.25
C LEU A 59 -12.11 -7.31 -21.66
N SER A 60 -11.62 -8.44 -22.15
CA SER A 60 -12.01 -8.97 -23.46
C SER A 60 -13.51 -9.27 -23.51
N TRP A 61 -14.05 -9.86 -22.43
CA TRP A 61 -15.48 -10.12 -22.31
C TRP A 61 -16.31 -8.83 -22.38
N GLU A 62 -15.93 -7.80 -21.62
CA GLU A 62 -16.65 -6.51 -21.64
C GLU A 62 -16.60 -5.84 -23.01
N ILE A 63 -15.45 -5.89 -23.70
CA ILE A 63 -15.31 -5.34 -25.06
C ILE A 63 -16.22 -6.09 -26.04
N LEU A 64 -16.29 -7.42 -25.96
CA LEU A 64 -17.15 -8.24 -26.81
C LEU A 64 -18.64 -8.01 -26.53
N VAL A 65 -19.04 -7.91 -25.26
CA VAL A 65 -20.41 -7.60 -24.87
C VAL A 65 -20.80 -6.19 -25.36
N ALA A 66 -19.91 -5.20 -25.22
CA ALA A 66 -20.13 -3.85 -25.72
C ALA A 66 -20.25 -3.82 -27.25
N MET A 67 -19.42 -4.59 -27.96
CA MET A 67 -19.50 -4.75 -29.42
C MET A 67 -20.84 -5.34 -29.85
N TYR A 68 -21.30 -6.39 -29.16
CA TYR A 68 -22.61 -7.00 -29.40
C TYR A 68 -23.75 -5.99 -29.20
N ARG A 69 -23.72 -5.21 -28.11
CA ARG A 69 -24.71 -4.15 -27.86
C ARG A 69 -24.75 -3.11 -28.97
N CYS A 70 -23.59 -2.70 -29.50
CA CYS A 70 -23.52 -1.79 -30.65
C CYS A 70 -24.16 -2.39 -31.91
N ALA A 71 -23.96 -3.69 -32.14
CA ALA A 71 -24.57 -4.39 -33.28
C ALA A 71 -26.10 -4.50 -33.19
N CYS A 72 -26.68 -4.47 -31.98
CA CYS A 72 -28.12 -4.51 -31.75
C CYS A 72 -28.82 -3.14 -31.89
N VAL A 73 -28.09 -2.05 -32.05
CA VAL A 73 -28.67 -0.70 -32.25
C VAL A 73 -29.46 -0.64 -33.57
N ARG A 74 -30.67 -0.07 -33.51
CA ARG A 74 -31.53 0.13 -34.68
C ARG A 74 -31.14 1.39 -35.46
N GLY A 75 -31.17 1.30 -36.79
CA GLY A 75 -30.84 2.39 -37.70
C GLY A 75 -29.35 2.46 -38.06
N CYS A 76 -29.05 2.71 -39.34
CA CYS A 76 -27.69 2.69 -39.87
C CYS A 76 -26.79 3.77 -39.23
N PHE A 77 -27.30 5.01 -39.14
CA PHE A 77 -26.56 6.15 -38.57
C PHE A 77 -26.18 5.91 -37.10
N TRP A 78 -27.13 5.47 -36.28
CA TRP A 78 -26.90 5.21 -34.86
C TRP A 78 -25.99 4.01 -34.63
N LYS A 79 -26.09 2.97 -35.48
CA LYS A 79 -25.16 1.84 -35.46
C LYS A 79 -23.73 2.31 -35.78
N LEU A 80 -23.53 3.10 -36.84
CA LEU A 80 -22.22 3.65 -37.19
C LEU A 80 -21.63 4.50 -36.05
N TRP A 81 -22.44 5.38 -35.47
CA TRP A 81 -22.02 6.22 -34.34
C TRP A 81 -21.65 5.39 -33.11
N ALA A 82 -22.47 4.40 -32.74
CA ALA A 82 -22.18 3.50 -31.63
C ALA A 82 -20.90 2.69 -31.86
N THR A 83 -20.68 2.18 -33.08
CA THR A 83 -19.44 1.45 -33.42
C THR A 83 -18.21 2.34 -33.34
N LEU A 84 -18.31 3.62 -33.73
CA LEU A 84 -17.21 4.58 -33.61
C LEU A 84 -16.88 4.85 -32.14
N GLN A 85 -17.89 5.12 -31.31
CA GLN A 85 -17.71 5.33 -29.87
C GLN A 85 -17.08 4.11 -29.19
N TRP A 86 -17.60 2.91 -29.50
CA TRP A 86 -17.03 1.66 -29.01
C TRP A 86 -15.57 1.50 -29.41
N ALA A 87 -15.21 1.75 -30.67
CA ALA A 87 -13.83 1.60 -31.13
C ALA A 87 -12.87 2.54 -30.38
N ILE A 88 -13.27 3.80 -30.16
CA ILE A 88 -12.46 4.77 -29.40
C ILE A 88 -12.30 4.30 -27.95
N MET A 89 -13.39 3.95 -27.28
CA MET A 89 -13.37 3.53 -25.87
C MET A 89 -12.63 2.21 -25.66
N ALA A 90 -12.85 1.22 -26.53
CA ALA A 90 -12.14 -0.06 -26.48
C ALA A 90 -10.63 0.17 -26.64
N THR A 91 -10.20 0.99 -27.60
CA THR A 91 -8.79 1.35 -27.78
C THR A 91 -8.22 2.04 -26.54
N ALA A 92 -8.94 3.00 -25.97
CA ALA A 92 -8.51 3.70 -24.76
C ALA A 92 -8.39 2.74 -23.57
N THR A 93 -9.38 1.87 -23.34
CA THR A 93 -9.36 0.90 -22.24
C THR A 93 -8.26 -0.15 -22.39
N VAL A 94 -8.01 -0.66 -23.59
CA VAL A 94 -6.89 -1.58 -23.86
C VAL A 94 -5.56 -0.88 -23.64
N GLY A 95 -5.42 0.36 -24.08
CA GLY A 95 -4.24 1.18 -23.84
C GLY A 95 -3.98 1.38 -22.35
N LEU A 96 -5.00 1.81 -21.60
CA LEU A 96 -4.95 1.98 -20.14
C LEU A 96 -4.62 0.68 -19.42
N PHE A 97 -5.27 -0.43 -19.81
CA PHE A 97 -4.97 -1.75 -19.28
C PHE A 97 -3.51 -2.10 -19.49
N ALA A 98 -3.00 -1.99 -20.72
CA ALA A 98 -1.61 -2.29 -21.06
C ALA A 98 -0.63 -1.48 -20.20
N VAL A 99 -0.79 -0.14 -20.15
CA VAL A 99 0.14 0.69 -19.36
C VAL A 99 0.03 0.44 -17.85
N SER A 100 -1.15 0.02 -17.35
CA SER A 100 -1.34 -0.33 -15.93
C SER A 100 -0.63 -1.61 -15.49
N LEU A 101 -0.29 -2.51 -16.43
CA LEU A 101 0.43 -3.76 -16.13
C LEU A 101 1.82 -3.50 -15.53
N VAL A 102 2.48 -2.42 -15.94
CA VAL A 102 3.83 -2.07 -15.45
C VAL A 102 3.79 -1.80 -13.93
N PRO A 103 3.01 -0.84 -13.41
CA PRO A 103 2.95 -0.58 -11.98
C PRO A 103 2.27 -1.70 -11.18
N PHE A 104 1.33 -2.46 -11.78
CA PHE A 104 0.74 -3.63 -11.12
C PHE A 104 1.79 -4.70 -10.83
N THR A 105 2.70 -4.94 -11.78
CA THR A 105 3.73 -5.97 -11.65
C THR A 105 4.96 -5.52 -10.84
N TYR A 106 5.03 -4.28 -10.34
CA TYR A 106 6.13 -3.86 -9.43
C TYR A 106 6.22 -4.68 -8.15
N ILE A 107 5.15 -5.39 -7.77
CA ILE A 107 5.12 -6.29 -6.62
C ILE A 107 6.09 -7.47 -6.82
N ASP A 108 6.32 -7.92 -8.07
CA ASP A 108 7.26 -8.99 -8.41
C ASP A 108 8.14 -8.58 -9.59
N HIS A 109 9.41 -8.27 -9.31
CA HIS A 109 10.36 -7.80 -10.31
C HIS A 109 10.54 -8.75 -11.50
N GLU A 110 10.45 -10.07 -11.27
CA GLU A 110 10.59 -11.04 -12.35
C GLU A 110 9.42 -10.98 -13.33
N SER A 111 8.18 -10.91 -12.81
CA SER A 111 6.98 -10.76 -13.64
C SER A 111 6.99 -9.43 -14.40
N ASN A 112 7.45 -8.34 -13.78
CA ASN A 112 7.60 -7.04 -14.46
C ASN A 112 8.58 -7.10 -15.63
N GLY A 113 9.70 -7.81 -15.46
CA GLY A 113 10.70 -8.02 -16.51
C GLY A 113 10.22 -8.90 -17.67
N LYS A 114 9.21 -9.74 -17.45
CA LYS A 114 8.59 -10.58 -18.49
C LYS A 114 7.59 -9.83 -19.39
N LEU A 115 7.17 -8.62 -19.01
CA LEU A 115 6.27 -7.82 -19.83
C LEU A 115 6.93 -7.43 -21.16
N TRP A 116 6.12 -7.36 -22.22
CA TRP A 116 6.60 -6.97 -23.54
C TRP A 116 7.25 -5.57 -23.51
N PRO A 117 8.46 -5.36 -24.08
CA PRO A 117 9.14 -4.06 -24.01
C PRO A 117 8.32 -2.88 -24.55
N GLY A 118 7.43 -3.11 -25.51
CA GLY A 118 6.52 -2.08 -26.01
C GLY A 118 5.59 -1.51 -24.93
N ILE A 119 5.16 -2.34 -23.97
CA ILE A 119 4.31 -1.92 -22.85
C ILE A 119 5.09 -0.96 -21.92
N HIS A 120 6.36 -1.27 -21.65
CA HIS A 120 7.24 -0.39 -20.88
C HIS A 120 7.47 0.96 -21.57
N GLN A 121 7.66 0.95 -22.89
CA GLN A 121 7.80 2.18 -23.68
C GLN A 121 6.51 3.02 -23.66
N MET A 122 5.34 2.38 -23.83
CA MET A 122 4.04 3.05 -23.76
C MET A 122 3.81 3.65 -22.37
N PHE A 123 4.12 2.91 -21.30
CA PHE A 123 4.03 3.41 -19.93
C PHE A 123 4.93 4.64 -19.73
N GLY A 124 6.19 4.58 -20.15
CA GLY A 124 7.12 5.72 -20.06
C GLY A 124 6.64 6.95 -20.84
N ALA A 125 6.01 6.77 -22.00
CA ALA A 125 5.45 7.88 -22.79
C ALA A 125 4.29 8.59 -22.07
N VAL A 126 3.51 7.87 -21.26
CA VAL A 126 2.35 8.42 -20.54
C VAL A 126 2.63 8.73 -19.07
N GLU A 127 3.79 8.36 -18.54
CA GLU A 127 4.16 8.48 -17.12
C GLU A 127 4.01 9.92 -16.62
N ARG A 128 4.46 10.91 -17.42
CA ARG A 128 4.36 12.34 -17.08
C ARG A 128 2.93 12.83 -16.84
N PHE A 129 1.93 12.17 -17.43
CA PHE A 129 0.52 12.52 -17.28
C PHE A 129 -0.12 11.89 -16.05
N GLN A 130 0.63 11.02 -15.35
CA GLN A 130 0.20 10.41 -14.12
C GLN A 130 -1.17 9.72 -14.24
N VAL A 131 -1.36 8.86 -15.25
CA VAL A 131 -2.67 8.22 -15.54
C VAL A 131 -2.84 6.86 -14.85
N VAL A 132 -1.78 6.06 -14.69
CA VAL A 132 -1.85 4.69 -14.14
C VAL A 132 -0.79 4.40 -13.07
N ASN A 133 -0.33 5.40 -12.33
CA ASN A 133 0.80 5.24 -11.40
C ASN A 133 0.40 4.45 -10.15
N SER A 134 1.37 3.98 -9.36
CA SER A 134 1.03 3.51 -8.02
C SER A 134 0.74 4.71 -7.13
N TYR A 135 -0.54 5.00 -6.93
CA TYR A 135 -1.01 6.01 -5.99
C TYR A 135 -1.04 5.42 -4.59
N GLY A 136 -0.56 6.19 -3.61
CA GLY A 136 -0.62 5.80 -2.21
C GLY A 136 -0.01 6.89 -1.36
N LEU A 137 -0.70 7.28 -0.28
CA LEU A 137 -0.25 8.32 0.65
C LEU A 137 1.14 8.00 1.22
N PHE A 138 1.47 6.71 1.35
CA PHE A 138 2.78 6.19 1.76
C PHE A 138 3.21 5.02 0.88
N ARG A 139 3.23 5.23 -0.45
CA ARG A 139 3.60 4.19 -1.44
C ARG A 139 4.92 3.48 -1.10
N ARG A 140 5.88 4.21 -0.53
CA ARG A 140 7.09 3.65 0.09
C ARG A 140 7.04 3.96 1.57
N MET A 141 6.71 2.96 2.38
CA MET A 141 6.87 3.05 3.82
C MET A 141 8.36 3.00 4.16
N THR A 142 8.78 3.81 5.12
CA THR A 142 10.09 3.72 5.74
C THR A 142 10.06 2.61 6.79
N GLY A 143 11.08 1.74 6.83
CA GLY A 143 11.08 0.62 7.77
C GLY A 143 11.63 -0.71 7.24
N VAL A 144 12.02 -0.79 5.97
CA VAL A 144 12.71 -1.98 5.43
C VAL A 144 14.08 -2.07 6.12
N GLY A 145 14.21 -3.00 7.08
CA GLY A 145 15.39 -3.12 7.94
C GLY A 145 15.25 -2.48 9.33
N GLY A 146 14.06 -2.00 9.69
CA GLY A 146 13.77 -1.33 10.96
C GLY A 146 13.29 0.10 10.76
N ARG A 147 12.37 0.57 11.60
CA ARG A 147 11.87 1.95 11.58
C ARG A 147 12.81 2.81 12.45
N PRO A 148 13.54 3.79 11.87
CA PRO A 148 14.33 4.71 12.67
C PRO A 148 13.38 5.58 13.50
N GLU A 149 13.76 5.83 14.74
CA GLU A 149 12.97 6.60 15.68
C GLU A 149 13.87 7.59 16.41
N VAL A 150 13.39 8.82 16.58
CA VAL A 150 14.04 9.79 17.47
C VAL A 150 13.73 9.36 18.91
N VAL A 151 14.79 9.20 19.71
CA VAL A 151 14.71 9.04 21.17
C VAL A 151 15.11 10.38 21.78
N LEU A 152 14.22 10.97 22.57
CA LEU A 152 14.50 12.21 23.28
C LEU A 152 14.71 11.88 24.75
N GLU A 153 15.85 12.26 25.29
CA GLU A 153 16.17 12.02 26.70
C GLU A 153 16.25 13.35 27.45
N GLY A 154 15.83 13.34 28.71
CA GLY A 154 15.94 14.46 29.64
C GLY A 154 16.78 14.08 30.86
N SER A 155 17.47 15.06 31.43
CA SER A 155 18.26 14.90 32.64
C SER A 155 18.17 16.16 33.52
N TYR A 156 18.01 15.96 34.83
CA TYR A 156 18.00 17.05 35.81
C TYR A 156 19.39 17.32 36.41
N ASP A 157 20.27 16.32 36.41
CA ASP A 157 21.62 16.36 36.99
C ASP A 157 22.74 16.43 35.93
N GLY A 158 22.39 16.26 34.66
CA GLY A 158 23.32 16.16 33.53
C GLY A 158 24.05 14.81 33.43
N HIS A 159 23.80 13.88 34.36
CA HIS A 159 24.46 12.58 34.45
C HIS A 159 23.49 11.42 34.15
N SER A 160 22.29 11.50 34.69
CA SER A 160 21.23 10.50 34.59
C SER A 160 20.24 10.95 33.51
N TRP A 161 20.27 10.28 32.36
CA TRP A 161 19.38 10.57 31.23
C TRP A 161 18.24 9.55 31.19
N THR A 162 17.01 10.04 31.01
CA THR A 162 15.81 9.21 30.94
C THR A 162 15.06 9.55 29.65
N GLU A 163 14.63 8.52 28.91
CA GLU A 163 13.80 8.69 27.73
C GLU A 163 12.46 9.35 28.08
N ILE A 164 12.07 10.34 27.30
CA ILE A 164 10.77 10.98 27.32
C ILE A 164 9.85 10.16 26.42
N GLU A 165 9.02 9.30 27.02
CA GLU A 165 8.00 8.55 26.28
C GLU A 165 6.86 9.48 25.84
N PHE A 166 6.56 9.48 24.55
CA PHE A 166 5.43 10.21 23.98
C PHE A 166 4.18 9.33 23.99
N MET A 167 3.02 9.95 24.19
CA MET A 167 1.73 9.27 24.41
C MET A 167 1.33 8.29 23.30
N TYR A 168 1.69 8.58 22.04
CA TYR A 168 1.21 7.81 20.89
C TYR A 168 2.35 7.32 19.98
N LYS A 169 3.60 7.63 20.32
CA LYS A 169 4.78 7.21 19.57
C LYS A 169 5.08 5.74 19.89
N PRO A 170 5.29 4.88 18.87
CA PRO A 170 5.55 3.46 19.10
C PRO A 170 7.00 3.21 19.51
N GLY A 171 7.37 3.62 20.74
CA GLY A 171 8.69 3.36 21.34
C GLY A 171 8.75 2.02 22.06
N ASN A 172 7.80 1.76 22.95
CA ASN A 172 7.74 0.52 23.71
C ASN A 172 7.18 -0.64 22.86
N VAL A 173 8.06 -1.53 22.40
CA VAL A 173 7.71 -2.70 21.58
C VAL A 173 6.87 -3.76 22.32
N SER A 174 6.80 -3.68 23.64
CA SER A 174 5.97 -4.59 24.46
C SER A 174 4.56 -4.05 24.70
N ALA A 175 4.29 -2.79 24.33
CA ALA A 175 2.99 -2.16 24.50
C ALA A 175 2.13 -2.32 23.24
N ALA A 176 0.82 -2.50 23.44
CA ALA A 176 -0.13 -2.49 22.34
C ALA A 176 -0.22 -1.06 21.75
N PRO A 177 -0.24 -0.89 20.41
CA PRO A 177 -0.42 0.41 19.79
C PRO A 177 -1.74 1.07 20.21
N ALA A 178 -1.70 2.37 20.54
CA ALA A 178 -2.89 3.12 20.87
C ALA A 178 -3.81 3.33 19.65
N VAL A 179 -5.12 3.37 19.87
CA VAL A 179 -6.09 3.78 18.85
C VAL A 179 -6.14 5.30 18.80
N VAL A 180 -5.46 5.87 17.82
CA VAL A 180 -5.24 7.33 17.71
C VAL A 180 -6.27 8.07 16.85
N ALA A 181 -7.19 7.35 16.20
CA ALA A 181 -8.27 7.95 15.43
C ALA A 181 -9.39 8.41 16.38
N PRO A 182 -9.95 9.62 16.22
CA PRO A 182 -9.70 10.61 15.16
C PRO A 182 -8.65 11.68 15.52
N HIS A 183 -8.00 11.59 16.69
CA HIS A 183 -7.11 12.61 17.24
C HIS A 183 -5.89 12.95 16.36
N GLN A 184 -5.31 11.97 15.65
CA GLN A 184 -4.16 12.14 14.74
C GLN A 184 -2.98 12.92 15.38
N PRO A 185 -2.26 12.32 16.34
CA PRO A 185 -1.24 12.98 17.15
C PRO A 185 -0.12 13.55 16.27
N ARG A 186 -0.11 14.88 16.13
CA ARG A 186 0.73 15.57 15.15
C ARG A 186 2.20 15.59 15.55
N LEU A 187 2.50 15.69 16.84
CA LEU A 187 3.88 15.70 17.32
C LEU A 187 4.55 14.34 17.09
N ASP A 188 3.93 13.25 17.53
CA ASP A 188 4.40 11.87 17.35
C ASP A 188 4.58 11.54 15.86
N TRP A 189 3.65 12.02 15.03
CA TRP A 189 3.75 11.92 13.58
C TRP A 189 4.93 12.70 13.01
N GLN A 190 5.17 13.94 13.44
CA GLN A 190 6.31 14.75 13.01
C GLN A 190 7.64 14.14 13.45
N LEU A 191 7.71 13.55 14.65
CA LEU A 191 8.89 12.83 15.15
C LEU A 191 9.26 11.64 14.25
N TRP A 192 8.27 10.95 13.67
CA TRP A 192 8.55 9.92 12.65
C TRP A 192 9.30 10.50 11.45
N PHE A 193 8.85 11.63 10.87
CA PHE A 193 9.56 12.26 9.74
C PHE A 193 10.93 12.80 10.12
N ALA A 194 11.07 13.35 11.34
CA ALA A 194 12.36 13.85 11.82
C ALA A 194 13.43 12.75 11.89
N ALA A 195 13.03 11.49 12.12
CA ALA A 195 13.94 10.35 12.12
C ALA A 195 14.45 9.94 10.72
N LEU A 196 13.81 10.40 9.64
CA LEU A 196 14.09 9.95 8.27
C LEU A 196 15.17 10.75 7.55
N GLY A 197 15.64 11.86 8.13
CA GLY A 197 16.59 12.75 7.47
C GLY A 197 17.45 13.55 8.44
N PRO A 198 18.34 14.40 7.92
CA PRO A 198 19.18 15.27 8.74
C PRO A 198 18.34 16.24 9.57
N HIS A 199 18.85 16.62 10.75
CA HIS A 199 18.17 17.54 11.66
C HIS A 199 17.82 18.90 11.03
N GLN A 200 18.56 19.34 9.99
CA GLN A 200 18.23 20.59 9.28
C GLN A 200 16.87 20.55 8.56
N GLY A 201 16.37 19.34 8.25
CA GLY A 201 15.04 19.15 7.65
C GLY A 201 13.87 19.32 8.62
N SER A 202 14.14 19.42 9.93
CA SER A 202 13.13 19.51 10.99
C SER A 202 13.41 20.67 11.97
N PRO A 203 13.34 21.95 11.53
CA PRO A 203 13.66 23.10 12.39
C PRO A 203 12.72 23.24 13.61
N TRP A 204 11.49 22.72 13.51
CA TRP A 204 10.56 22.64 14.63
C TRP A 204 11.11 21.77 15.77
N PHE A 205 11.90 20.74 15.46
CA PHE A 205 12.45 19.82 16.45
C PHE A 205 13.53 20.50 17.29
N SER A 206 14.44 21.26 16.68
CA SER A 206 15.41 22.07 17.43
C SER A 206 14.73 23.08 18.34
N SER A 207 13.64 23.69 17.87
CA SER A 207 12.84 24.63 18.66
C SER A 207 12.16 23.95 19.84
N LEU A 208 11.63 22.73 19.64
CA LEU A 208 11.07 21.89 20.71
C LEU A 208 12.13 21.59 21.77
N VAL A 209 13.29 21.07 21.37
CA VAL A 209 14.38 20.75 22.30
C VAL A 209 14.80 21.98 23.11
N GLN A 210 14.93 23.14 22.46
CA GLN A 210 15.27 24.39 23.15
C GLN A 210 14.19 24.79 24.17
N ARG A 211 12.90 24.67 23.84
CA ARG A 211 11.81 25.00 24.77
C ARG A 211 11.74 24.04 25.96
N LEU A 212 11.99 22.76 25.71
CA LEU A 212 12.10 21.74 26.76
C LEU A 212 13.27 22.05 27.70
N LEU A 213 14.44 22.42 27.17
CA LEU A 213 15.60 22.84 27.97
C LEU A 213 15.32 24.09 28.82
N GLN A 214 14.47 24.98 28.34
CA GLN A 214 14.05 26.18 29.07
C GLN A 214 12.93 25.90 30.09
N GLY A 215 12.39 24.68 30.12
CA GLY A 215 11.25 24.31 30.97
C GLY A 215 9.99 25.12 30.67
N GLN A 216 9.80 25.56 29.41
CA GLN A 216 8.61 26.31 29.04
C GLN A 216 7.37 25.41 29.09
N PRO A 217 6.31 25.78 29.82
CA PRO A 217 5.02 25.14 29.68
C PRO A 217 4.39 25.52 28.33
N ASP A 218 3.49 24.67 27.83
CA ASP A 218 2.67 24.92 26.63
C ASP A 218 1.77 26.17 26.78
#